data_AF-A0A2E8SRS2-F1
#
_entry.id   AF-A0A2E8SRS2-F1
#
_cell.length_a   1.000
_cell.length_b   1.000
_cell.length_c   1.000
_cell.angle_alpha   90.00
_cell.angle_beta   90.00
_cell.angle_gamma   90.00
#
_symmetry.space_group_name_H-M   'P 1'
#
loop_
_entity.id
_entity.type
_entity.pdbx_description
1 polymer ?
#
loop_
_entity_poly.entity_id
_entity_poly.type
_entity_poly.pdbx_seq_one_letter_code
_entity_poly.pdbx_strand_id
1 'polypeptide(L)'
;MSARVKHLPAIAVIWLVTAVSALTDTVVTKDGQRHEGALTLQAGGIQIGTTLVPIEDLHEITRDLKEAAAPKDELARLTANLMAVGQPGALSWNGTLIAGRVTAIDATKVSLENQPPQLFLSTDNTAAVFFTAMSYHQLDALRSRNAGVLLKGGDFFEGRLLGLKDGRVELESILFGRKSFAVGTEAEALWIRSPKVDPAAYTVHTRNGSVIVADSVALTSDGVEINHPPLRQYRIPLANLGQLRRGNATDIVTLAWNRIDKAKPEEKIVLLASVANVGRMLELRAQLARQQPALKLAQAKMDLVDKKRGDIRAANDAVRREYDQLRQVWSQRNADYLRVKSLARTKATQLRQKQAAVRRVRSEMDRWRRQVKQETTRLEDAAKALADAAENQLNAAKNRHDAARRQVDQSKRQLQRSEQRLAEEQKKVEAFQKTIQPAKDQERAAKEVVDAAYRAKEAAQDKQRKGLDAWREANKAYFDQLTVRNRLQAEYNKAVQELEQIQPAVSEPPR
;
A
#
# COMPACT_ATOMS: atom_id res chain seq x y z
N MET A 1 79.47 2.20 58.58
CA MET A 1 79.23 3.42 59.37
C MET A 1 79.16 4.60 58.41
N SER A 2 78.03 5.32 58.45
CA SER A 2 77.76 6.69 57.96
C SER A 2 78.52 7.24 56.74
N ALA A 3 77.80 7.56 55.64
CA ALA A 3 77.47 8.95 55.29
C ALA A 3 76.62 9.04 54.00
N ARG A 4 75.66 9.97 54.05
CA ARG A 4 74.64 10.31 53.05
C ARG A 4 75.23 10.90 51.76
N VAL A 5 74.57 10.64 50.62
CA VAL A 5 74.36 11.65 49.56
C VAL A 5 72.92 11.54 49.04
N LYS A 6 72.28 12.71 48.93
CA LYS A 6 70.93 12.99 48.44
C LYS A 6 70.81 12.70 46.94
N HIS A 7 69.61 12.31 46.48
CA HIS A 7 68.90 12.93 45.34
C HIS A 7 67.44 12.41 45.28
N LEU A 8 66.49 13.33 45.45
CA LEU A 8 65.09 13.30 44.95
C LEU A 8 65.11 13.36 43.39
N PRO A 9 64.01 13.14 42.61
CA PRO A 9 62.59 13.31 42.98
C PRO A 9 61.59 12.31 42.33
N ALA A 10 60.34 12.28 42.83
CA ALA A 10 59.12 12.23 42.03
C ALA A 10 57.90 12.05 42.95
N ILE A 11 57.30 13.16 43.39
CA ILE A 11 55.91 13.16 43.82
C ILE A 11 55.21 14.24 43.00
N ALA A 12 54.52 13.77 41.96
CA ALA A 12 53.59 14.57 41.18
C ALA A 12 52.42 14.96 42.10
N VAL A 13 52.36 16.23 42.48
CA VAL A 13 51.17 16.80 43.12
C VAL A 13 50.14 16.99 42.02
N ILE A 14 49.17 16.09 41.99
CA ILE A 14 47.95 16.19 41.19
C ILE A 14 47.17 17.40 41.73
N TRP A 15 47.17 18.50 40.99
CA TRP A 15 46.19 19.57 41.16
C TRP A 15 44.85 19.04 40.63
N LEU A 16 44.06 18.46 41.53
CA LEU A 16 42.65 18.23 41.30
C LEU A 16 41.96 19.60 41.37
N VAL A 17 41.90 20.30 40.24
CA VAL A 17 40.98 21.43 40.08
C VAL A 17 39.60 20.82 40.04
N THR A 18 38.98 20.68 41.21
CA THR A 18 37.53 20.54 41.31
C THR A 18 36.94 21.80 40.71
N ALA A 19 36.50 21.71 39.46
CA ALA A 19 35.60 22.69 38.86
C ALA A 19 34.30 22.64 39.65
N VAL A 20 34.25 23.39 40.77
CA VAL A 20 33.00 23.81 41.38
C VAL A 20 32.39 24.72 40.32
N SER A 21 31.46 24.21 39.54
CA SER A 21 30.59 25.02 38.70
C SER A 21 29.94 26.05 39.62
N ALA A 22 30.46 27.27 39.62
CA ALA A 22 29.93 28.37 40.39
C ALA A 22 28.50 28.59 39.90
N LEU A 23 27.52 28.45 40.79
CA LEU A 23 26.15 28.90 40.52
C LEU A 23 26.25 30.42 40.31
N THR A 24 26.10 30.86 39.07
CA THR A 24 26.08 32.28 38.73
C THR A 24 24.67 32.82 38.96
N ASP A 25 24.25 32.85 40.23
CA ASP A 25 23.02 33.54 40.61
C ASP A 25 23.20 35.04 40.32
N THR A 26 22.12 35.72 39.96
CA THR A 26 22.12 37.12 39.56
C THR A 26 21.12 37.92 40.37
N VAL A 27 21.51 39.14 40.76
CA VAL A 27 20.64 40.12 41.41
C VAL A 27 20.72 41.43 40.63
N VAL A 28 19.57 41.98 40.28
CA VAL A 28 19.42 43.28 39.63
C VAL A 28 18.75 44.24 40.59
N THR A 29 19.38 45.39 40.83
CA THR A 29 18.79 46.47 41.64
C THR A 29 17.84 47.33 40.80
N LYS A 30 17.01 48.14 41.45
CA LYS A 30 16.10 49.09 40.78
C LYS A 30 16.83 50.08 39.88
N ASP A 31 18.06 50.42 40.22
CA ASP A 31 18.91 51.32 39.44
C ASP A 31 19.57 50.61 38.24
N GLY A 32 19.28 49.32 38.04
CA GLY A 32 19.80 48.52 36.94
C GLY A 32 21.20 47.94 37.18
N GLN A 33 21.75 48.05 38.39
CA GLN A 33 23.03 47.42 38.72
C GLN A 33 22.85 45.91 38.81
N ARG A 34 23.73 45.16 38.14
CA ARG A 34 23.72 43.70 38.11
C ARG A 34 24.87 43.16 38.94
N HIS A 35 24.56 42.30 39.89
CA HIS A 35 25.50 41.56 40.73
C HIS A 35 25.41 40.08 40.39
N GLU A 36 26.56 39.40 40.36
CA GLU A 36 26.65 37.96 40.06
C GLU A 36 27.48 37.26 41.15
N GLY A 37 27.02 36.10 41.60
CA GLY A 37 27.75 35.32 42.61
C GLY A 37 26.85 34.40 43.43
N ALA A 38 27.41 33.77 44.46
CA ALA A 38 26.65 32.91 45.35
C ALA A 38 25.64 33.72 46.17
N LEU A 39 24.38 33.30 46.14
CA LEU A 39 23.27 33.98 46.80
C LEU A 39 22.93 33.34 48.15
N THR A 40 22.78 34.18 49.17
CA THR A 40 22.24 33.81 50.49
C THR A 40 21.19 34.84 50.94
N LEU A 41 20.17 34.39 51.66
CA LEU A 41 19.11 35.26 52.16
C LEU A 41 19.43 35.71 53.59
N GLN A 42 19.20 36.98 53.89
CA GLN A 42 19.30 37.55 55.22
C GLN A 42 18.00 38.29 55.56
N ALA A 43 17.77 38.58 56.85
CA ALA A 43 16.62 39.37 57.25
C ALA A 43 16.68 40.76 56.60
N GLY A 44 15.70 41.09 55.75
CA GLY A 44 15.59 42.40 55.08
C GLY A 44 16.44 42.59 53.82
N GLY A 45 17.25 41.62 53.39
CA GLY A 45 18.12 41.78 52.22
C GLY A 45 18.71 40.48 51.67
N ILE A 46 19.36 40.58 50.50
CA ILE A 46 20.00 39.48 49.78
C ILE A 46 21.49 39.71 49.74
N GLN A 47 22.25 38.74 50.23
CA GLN A 47 23.70 38.75 50.14
C GLN A 47 24.12 38.01 48.87
N ILE A 48 24.77 38.70 47.94
CA ILE A 48 25.35 38.13 46.71
C ILE A 48 26.86 38.39 46.71
N GLY A 49 27.64 37.31 46.85
CA GLY A 49 29.07 37.45 47.13
C GLY A 49 29.32 38.29 48.40
N THR A 50 29.97 39.45 48.26
CA THR A 50 30.23 40.38 49.36
C THR A 50 29.24 41.54 49.48
N THR A 51 28.30 41.68 48.54
CA THR A 51 27.33 42.78 48.51
C THR A 51 26.00 42.39 49.15
N LEU A 52 25.50 43.21 50.08
CA LEU A 52 24.15 43.10 50.62
C LEU A 52 23.23 44.07 49.86
N VAL A 53 22.19 43.53 49.23
CA VAL A 53 21.16 44.30 48.52
C VAL A 53 19.89 44.30 49.37
N PRO A 54 19.42 45.46 49.87
CA PRO A 54 18.14 45.56 50.58
C PRO A 54 16.96 45.13 49.69
N ILE A 55 15.92 44.54 50.28
CA ILE A 55 14.72 44.13 49.52
C ILE A 55 14.03 45.32 48.83
N GLU A 56 14.16 46.51 49.40
CA GLU A 56 13.59 47.73 48.85
C GLU A 56 14.26 48.18 47.55
N ASP A 57 15.55 47.88 47.38
CA ASP A 57 16.33 48.19 46.18
C ASP A 57 16.33 47.06 45.16
N LEU A 58 15.69 45.94 45.49
CA LEU A 58 15.60 44.78 44.61
C LEU A 58 14.66 45.06 43.42
N HIS A 59 15.15 44.76 42.22
CA HIS A 59 14.33 44.61 41.02
C HIS A 59 14.06 43.13 40.70
N GLU A 60 15.13 42.32 40.63
CA GLU A 60 15.04 40.93 40.21
C GLU A 60 16.16 40.07 40.84
N ILE A 61 15.81 38.85 41.23
CA ILE A 61 16.74 37.77 41.55
C ILE A 61 16.46 36.65 40.56
N THR A 62 17.50 36.13 39.92
CA THR A 62 17.41 34.93 39.10
C THR A 62 18.49 33.95 39.52
N ARG A 63 18.07 32.73 39.87
CA ARG A 63 19.01 31.67 40.25
C ARG A 63 19.40 30.83 39.04
N ASP A 64 20.70 30.67 38.84
CA ASP A 64 21.22 29.80 37.78
C ASP A 64 21.23 28.36 38.29
N LEU A 65 20.09 27.70 38.12
CA LEU A 65 19.86 26.36 38.61
C LEU A 65 19.91 25.42 37.42
N LYS A 66 20.87 24.47 37.41
CA LYS A 66 20.99 23.40 36.39
C LYS A 66 19.60 22.95 35.95
N GLU A 67 19.29 23.21 34.68
CA GLU A 67 18.02 22.81 34.05
C GLU A 67 17.79 21.33 34.29
N ALA A 68 16.53 20.96 34.56
CA ALA A 68 16.13 19.56 34.58
C ALA A 68 16.47 18.96 33.21
N ALA A 69 17.02 17.75 33.19
CA ALA A 69 17.45 17.09 31.96
C ALA A 69 16.32 17.13 30.91
N ALA A 70 16.68 17.50 29.68
CA ALA A 70 15.73 17.60 28.58
C ALA A 70 14.89 16.31 28.46
N PRO A 71 13.61 16.41 28.09
CA PRO A 71 12.76 15.24 27.91
C PRO A 71 13.42 14.22 26.97
N LYS A 72 13.44 12.94 27.37
CA LYS A 72 13.94 11.85 26.53
C LYS A 72 12.99 11.50 25.37
N ASP A 73 11.71 11.84 25.53
CA ASP A 73 10.68 11.64 24.51
C ASP A 73 10.77 12.73 23.43
N GLU A 74 10.76 12.31 22.16
CA GLU A 74 10.94 13.19 21.01
C GLU A 74 9.77 14.16 20.86
N LEU A 75 8.54 13.71 21.12
CA LEU A 75 7.37 14.58 21.10
C LEU A 75 7.48 15.65 22.19
N ALA A 76 7.77 15.25 23.43
CA ALA A 76 7.97 16.20 24.53
C ALA A 76 9.10 17.20 24.26
N ARG A 77 10.18 16.79 23.58
CA ARG A 77 11.28 17.70 23.19
C ARG A 77 10.80 18.73 22.14
N LEU A 78 10.04 18.26 21.14
CA LEU A 78 9.56 19.10 20.05
C LEU A 78 8.43 20.05 20.45
N THR A 79 7.65 19.68 21.48
CA THR A 79 6.52 20.47 21.97
C THR A 79 6.83 21.32 23.19
N ALA A 80 8.01 21.16 23.81
CA ALA A 80 8.42 21.93 24.99
C ALA A 80 8.23 23.46 24.80
N ASN A 81 8.60 23.99 23.65
CA ASN A 81 8.47 25.41 23.33
C ASN A 81 7.03 25.87 23.04
N LEU A 82 6.11 24.92 22.87
CA LEU A 82 4.68 25.16 22.67
C LEU A 82 3.90 25.19 23.98
N MET A 83 4.54 24.86 25.11
CA MET A 83 3.90 24.85 26.42
C MET A 83 4.02 26.23 27.08
N ALA A 84 2.88 26.76 27.52
CA ALA A 84 2.79 27.99 28.29
C ALA A 84 2.70 27.72 29.80
N VAL A 85 1.97 26.67 30.19
CA VAL A 85 1.94 26.14 31.55
C VAL A 85 2.51 24.73 31.53
N GLY A 86 3.63 24.52 32.20
CA GLY A 86 4.38 23.25 32.09
C GLY A 86 3.76 22.06 32.84
N GLN A 87 2.76 22.28 33.70
CA GLN A 87 2.22 21.24 34.57
C GLN A 87 0.81 21.58 35.11
N PRO A 88 0.07 20.60 35.66
CA PRO A 88 -1.23 20.85 36.28
C PRO A 88 -1.12 21.83 37.45
N GLY A 89 -2.17 22.61 37.68
CA GLY A 89 -2.20 23.59 38.76
C GLY A 89 -3.51 24.35 38.87
N ALA A 90 -3.63 25.18 39.90
CA ALA A 90 -4.74 26.09 40.09
C ALA A 90 -4.26 27.54 40.02
N LEU A 91 -4.92 28.35 39.20
CA LEU A 91 -4.69 29.77 39.05
C LEU A 91 -5.72 30.53 39.88
N SER A 92 -5.24 31.31 40.83
CA SER A 92 -6.06 32.21 41.62
C SER A 92 -6.36 33.51 40.88
N TRP A 93 -7.37 34.25 41.37
CA TRP A 93 -7.80 35.49 40.76
C TRP A 93 -6.74 36.59 40.79
N ASN A 94 -5.83 36.61 41.78
CA ASN A 94 -4.73 37.59 41.82
C ASN A 94 -3.54 37.24 40.90
N GLY A 95 -3.62 36.13 40.15
CA GLY A 95 -2.57 35.68 39.25
C GLY A 95 -1.61 34.65 39.85
N THR A 96 -1.74 34.28 41.13
CA THR A 96 -0.94 33.20 41.71
C THR A 96 -1.33 31.85 41.11
N LEU A 97 -0.39 31.18 40.43
CA LEU A 97 -0.47 29.80 39.98
C LEU A 97 0.19 28.88 41.02
N ILE A 98 -0.57 27.95 41.57
CA ILE A 98 -0.04 26.89 42.42
C ILE A 98 0.04 25.60 41.60
N ALA A 99 1.25 25.12 41.36
CA ALA A 99 1.48 23.85 40.70
C ALA A 99 1.04 22.69 41.59
N GLY A 100 0.32 21.73 41.02
CA GLY A 100 -0.21 20.57 41.72
C GLY A 100 -1.49 20.05 41.10
N ARG A 101 -1.75 18.75 41.25
CA ARG A 101 -3.00 18.14 40.76
C ARG A 101 -4.15 18.59 41.65
N VAL A 102 -5.19 19.19 41.08
CA VAL A 102 -6.42 19.50 41.80
C VAL A 102 -7.25 18.23 41.97
N THR A 103 -7.60 17.90 43.21
CA THR A 103 -8.29 16.64 43.58
C THR A 103 -9.76 16.84 43.88
N ALA A 104 -10.15 18.01 44.38
CA ALA A 104 -11.53 18.34 44.70
C ALA A 104 -11.79 19.85 44.61
N ILE A 105 -13.02 20.23 44.24
CA ILE A 105 -13.52 21.60 44.31
C ILE A 105 -14.93 21.56 44.90
N ASP A 106 -15.13 22.28 45.99
CA ASP A 106 -16.43 22.46 46.63
C ASP A 106 -16.87 23.94 46.59
N ALA A 107 -17.95 24.30 47.28
CA ALA A 107 -18.45 25.67 47.30
C ALA A 107 -17.50 26.66 47.99
N THR A 108 -16.54 26.18 48.79
CA THR A 108 -15.68 27.00 49.66
C THR A 108 -14.22 27.01 49.24
N LYS A 109 -13.68 25.88 48.75
CA LYS A 109 -12.24 25.72 48.48
C LYS A 109 -11.93 24.81 47.29
N VAL A 110 -10.73 25.02 46.76
CA VAL A 110 -10.04 24.17 45.80
C VAL A 110 -8.95 23.39 46.55
N SER A 111 -8.97 22.07 46.42
CA SER A 111 -8.01 21.18 47.10
C SER A 111 -6.98 20.65 46.11
N LEU A 112 -5.71 20.75 46.47
CA LEU A 112 -4.60 20.25 45.67
C LEU A 112 -3.93 19.06 46.37
N GLU A 113 -3.41 18.14 45.58
CA GLU A 113 -2.57 17.04 46.06
C GLU A 113 -1.28 17.60 46.70
N ASN A 114 -0.90 17.06 47.85
CA ASN A 114 0.27 17.49 48.63
C ASN A 114 0.29 19.00 48.96
N GLN A 115 -0.89 19.62 49.11
CA GLN A 115 -0.98 21.04 49.45
C GLN A 115 -0.33 21.37 50.81
N PRO A 116 0.42 22.48 50.92
CA PRO A 116 0.91 22.92 52.21
C PRO A 116 -0.26 23.38 53.10
N PRO A 117 -0.21 23.18 54.44
CA PRO A 117 -1.27 23.61 55.36
C PRO A 117 -1.60 25.12 55.29
N GLN A 118 -0.62 25.92 54.86
CA GLN A 118 -0.69 27.37 54.70
C GLN A 118 -1.46 27.82 53.45
N LEU A 119 -1.79 26.89 52.55
CA LEU A 119 -2.52 27.20 51.32
C LEU A 119 -4.03 27.11 51.56
N PHE A 120 -4.72 28.22 51.30
CA PHE A 120 -6.17 28.27 51.23
C PHE A 120 -6.61 29.01 49.96
N LEU A 121 -6.94 28.24 48.92
CA LEU A 121 -7.52 28.77 47.68
C LEU A 121 -9.03 28.58 47.74
N SER A 122 -9.78 29.68 47.88
CA SER A 122 -11.24 29.62 47.80
C SER A 122 -11.73 29.47 46.36
N THR A 123 -12.87 28.82 46.19
CA THR A 123 -13.50 28.65 44.87
C THR A 123 -13.79 30.00 44.22
N ASP A 124 -14.23 30.99 45.00
CA ASP A 124 -14.48 32.35 44.50
C ASP A 124 -13.21 33.11 44.07
N ASN A 125 -12.07 32.85 44.72
CA ASN A 125 -10.78 33.44 44.36
C ASN A 125 -10.00 32.57 43.37
N THR A 126 -10.67 31.64 42.68
CA THR A 126 -10.07 30.82 41.62
C THR A 126 -10.45 31.38 40.25
N ALA A 127 -9.43 31.60 39.41
CA ALA A 127 -9.57 32.04 38.03
C ALA A 127 -9.66 30.85 37.07
N ALA A 128 -8.77 29.86 37.24
CA ALA A 128 -8.73 28.67 36.41
C ALA A 128 -8.12 27.47 37.15
N VAL A 129 -8.39 26.27 36.65
CA VAL A 129 -7.71 25.03 37.03
C VAL A 129 -7.23 24.35 35.76
N PHE A 130 -5.94 24.04 35.70
CA PHE A 130 -5.31 23.29 34.62
C PHE A 130 -5.11 21.85 35.08
N PHE A 131 -5.81 20.92 34.45
CA PHE A 131 -5.72 19.49 34.80
C PHE A 131 -4.50 18.82 34.17
N THR A 132 -3.96 19.43 33.12
CA THR A 132 -2.78 19.02 32.36
C THR A 132 -1.85 20.22 32.14
N ALA A 133 -0.71 19.99 31.51
CA ALA A 133 0.12 21.07 31.00
C ALA A 133 -0.61 21.75 29.81
N MET A 134 -0.53 23.08 29.73
CA MET A 134 -1.29 23.87 28.74
C MET A 134 -0.37 24.45 27.66
N SER A 135 -0.73 24.21 26.41
CA SER A 135 -0.08 24.84 25.25
C SER A 135 -0.56 26.27 25.00
N TYR A 136 0.21 27.05 24.24
CA TYR A 136 -0.22 28.39 23.79
C TYR A 136 -1.54 28.33 23.02
N HIS A 137 -1.72 27.36 22.13
CA HIS A 137 -2.98 27.11 21.42
C HIS A 137 -4.18 26.92 22.38
N GLN A 138 -4.02 26.08 23.41
CA GLN A 138 -5.11 25.82 24.36
C GLN A 138 -5.43 27.04 25.23
N LEU A 139 -4.43 27.82 25.65
CA LEU A 139 -4.68 29.05 26.39
C LEU A 139 -5.30 30.14 25.50
N ASP A 140 -4.93 30.20 24.22
CA ASP A 140 -5.54 31.14 23.28
C ASP A 140 -7.05 30.88 23.11
N ALA A 141 -7.46 29.61 23.12
CA ALA A 141 -8.87 29.21 23.06
C ALA A 141 -9.71 29.71 24.26
N LEU A 142 -9.06 30.01 25.39
CA LEU A 142 -9.70 30.56 26.60
C LEU A 142 -9.93 32.07 26.54
N ARG A 143 -9.37 32.78 25.54
CA ARG A 143 -9.55 34.23 25.41
C ARG A 143 -11.02 34.60 25.34
N SER A 144 -11.41 35.58 26.14
CA SER A 144 -12.77 36.14 26.16
C SER A 144 -13.89 35.10 26.36
N ARG A 145 -13.58 33.96 26.99
CA ARG A 145 -14.56 32.93 27.34
C ARG A 145 -15.18 33.21 28.70
N ASN A 146 -16.47 32.90 28.80
CA ASN A 146 -17.18 32.77 30.07
C ASN A 146 -16.76 31.48 30.79
N ALA A 147 -17.25 31.29 32.02
CA ALA A 147 -16.98 30.08 32.80
C ALA A 147 -17.35 28.80 32.02
N GLY A 148 -16.49 27.79 32.10
CA GLY A 148 -16.65 26.55 31.36
C GLY A 148 -15.45 25.63 31.45
N VAL A 149 -15.47 24.54 30.68
CA VAL A 149 -14.38 23.57 30.60
C VAL A 149 -13.87 23.46 29.16
N LEU A 150 -12.55 23.52 29.01
CA LEU A 150 -11.86 23.15 27.78
C LEU A 150 -11.69 21.63 27.74
N LEU A 151 -12.13 21.04 26.63
CA LEU A 151 -12.07 19.60 26.39
C LEU A 151 -10.82 19.21 25.60
N LYS A 152 -10.44 17.93 25.69
CA LYS A 152 -9.28 17.36 24.99
C LYS A 152 -9.30 17.52 23.46
N GLY A 153 -10.50 17.60 22.88
CA GLY A 153 -10.70 17.86 21.45
C GLY A 153 -10.48 19.32 21.02
N GLY A 154 -10.30 20.25 21.97
CA GLY A 154 -10.21 21.68 21.73
C GLY A 154 -11.54 22.44 21.85
N ASP A 155 -12.67 21.71 21.96
CA ASP A 155 -13.98 22.31 22.20
C ASP A 155 -14.10 22.91 23.61
N PHE A 156 -14.90 23.97 23.74
CA PHE A 156 -15.17 24.61 25.00
C PHE A 156 -16.64 24.43 25.39
N PHE A 157 -16.89 23.84 26.56
CA PHE A 157 -18.22 23.69 27.12
C PHE A 157 -18.50 24.79 28.14
N GLU A 158 -19.38 25.73 27.79
CA GLU A 158 -19.74 26.85 28.65
C GLU A 158 -20.78 26.45 29.72
N GLY A 159 -20.50 26.81 30.97
CA GLY A 159 -21.38 26.51 32.10
C GLY A 159 -20.82 27.00 33.44
N ARG A 160 -21.71 27.11 34.43
CA ARG A 160 -21.35 27.43 35.81
C ARG A 160 -20.77 26.19 36.50
N LEU A 161 -19.65 26.34 37.20
CA LEU A 161 -19.08 25.28 38.02
C LEU A 161 -20.02 24.91 39.18
N LEU A 162 -20.30 23.61 39.33
CA LEU A 162 -20.99 23.05 40.50
C LEU A 162 -19.99 22.41 41.49
N GLY A 163 -18.92 21.82 40.98
CA GLY A 163 -17.85 21.25 41.81
C GLY A 163 -16.98 20.27 41.03
N LEU A 164 -15.98 19.72 41.72
CA LEU A 164 -15.13 18.62 41.25
C LEU A 164 -15.08 17.55 42.34
N LYS A 165 -15.55 16.35 42.01
CA LYS A 165 -15.51 15.17 42.88
C LYS A 165 -15.27 13.91 42.05
N ASP A 166 -14.67 12.89 42.64
CA ASP A 166 -14.47 11.58 42.01
C ASP A 166 -13.79 11.66 40.62
N GLY A 167 -12.89 12.64 40.45
CA GLY A 167 -12.20 12.88 39.19
C GLY A 167 -13.08 13.42 38.06
N ARG A 168 -14.26 13.98 38.36
CA ARG A 168 -15.14 14.62 37.37
C ARG A 168 -15.46 16.06 37.75
N VAL A 169 -15.42 16.96 36.77
CA VAL A 169 -15.89 18.34 36.90
C VAL A 169 -17.36 18.37 36.51
N GLU A 170 -18.21 18.90 37.40
CA GLU A 170 -19.62 19.10 37.14
C GLU A 170 -19.91 20.57 36.83
N LEU A 171 -20.64 20.80 35.74
CA LEU A 171 -21.10 22.13 35.33
C LEU A 171 -22.60 22.14 35.08
N GLU A 172 -23.19 23.30 35.27
CA GLU A 172 -24.56 23.63 34.87
C GLU A 172 -24.54 24.62 33.71
N SER A 173 -25.01 24.16 32.55
CA SER A 173 -25.13 24.99 31.35
C SER A 173 -26.59 25.39 31.14
N ILE A 174 -26.83 26.63 30.72
CA ILE A 174 -28.18 27.12 30.37
C ILE A 174 -28.75 26.32 29.20
N LEU A 175 -27.91 25.94 28.24
CA LEU A 175 -28.34 25.29 26.99
C LEU A 175 -28.46 23.77 27.13
N PHE A 176 -27.60 23.15 27.93
CA PHE A 176 -27.45 21.69 27.97
C PHE A 176 -27.71 21.07 29.35
N GLY A 177 -28.13 21.88 30.32
CA GLY A 177 -28.34 21.46 31.70
C GLY A 177 -27.04 21.00 32.38
N ARG A 178 -27.17 20.09 33.35
CA ARG A 178 -26.05 19.56 34.12
C ARG A 178 -25.24 18.55 33.29
N LYS A 179 -23.93 18.78 33.20
CA LYS A 179 -22.97 17.87 32.55
C LYS A 179 -21.78 17.62 33.46
N SER A 180 -21.16 16.44 33.30
CA SER A 180 -19.95 16.08 34.02
C SER A 180 -18.88 15.57 33.06
N PHE A 181 -17.63 15.99 33.26
CA PHE A 181 -16.49 15.64 32.41
C PHE A 181 -15.38 15.01 33.23
N ALA A 182 -14.82 13.90 32.75
CA ALA A 182 -13.71 13.21 33.40
C ALA A 182 -12.40 13.98 33.27
N VAL A 183 -11.76 14.25 34.40
CA VAL A 183 -10.42 14.84 34.47
C VAL A 183 -9.39 13.83 33.97
N GLY A 184 -8.52 14.26 33.05
CA GLY A 184 -7.44 13.43 32.48
C GLY A 184 -7.81 12.64 31.22
N THR A 185 -9.10 12.51 30.89
CA THR A 185 -9.55 11.92 29.61
C THR A 185 -10.39 12.88 28.77
N GLU A 186 -11.26 13.67 29.39
CA GLU A 186 -12.19 14.58 28.70
C GLU A 186 -11.83 16.05 28.95
N ALA A 187 -11.62 16.44 30.21
CA ALA A 187 -11.36 17.82 30.62
C ALA A 187 -9.86 18.13 30.72
N GLU A 188 -9.40 19.17 30.02
CA GLU A 188 -8.02 19.68 30.03
C GLU A 188 -7.87 20.88 30.98
N ALA A 189 -8.84 21.79 30.97
CA ALA A 189 -8.86 22.94 31.88
C ALA A 189 -10.28 23.34 32.27
N LEU A 190 -10.44 23.81 33.50
CA LEU A 190 -11.63 24.52 33.98
C LEU A 190 -11.30 26.02 34.00
N TRP A 191 -12.05 26.79 33.23
CA TRP A 191 -11.96 28.24 33.19
C TRP A 191 -13.13 28.85 33.95
N ILE A 192 -12.86 29.73 34.92
CA ILE A 192 -13.91 30.38 35.71
C ILE A 192 -14.01 31.85 35.30
N ARG A 193 -12.87 32.54 35.29
CA ARG A 193 -12.77 33.97 34.96
C ARG A 193 -11.32 34.35 34.66
N SER A 194 -11.14 35.48 33.97
CA SER A 194 -9.81 36.06 33.80
C SER A 194 -9.21 36.50 35.15
N PRO A 195 -7.92 36.22 35.39
CA PRO A 195 -7.22 36.75 36.56
C PRO A 195 -7.07 38.28 36.45
N LYS A 196 -6.93 38.93 37.60
CA LYS A 196 -6.68 40.35 37.77
C LYS A 196 -5.45 40.53 38.66
N VAL A 197 -4.34 40.84 38.03
CA VAL A 197 -3.04 41.03 38.69
C VAL A 197 -2.80 42.51 38.95
N ASP A 198 -2.25 42.84 40.12
CA ASP A 198 -1.67 44.16 40.36
C ASP A 198 -0.25 44.20 39.76
N PRO A 199 0.01 45.03 38.73
CA PRO A 199 1.33 45.13 38.13
C PRO A 199 2.44 45.56 39.10
N ALA A 200 2.10 46.20 40.23
CA ALA A 200 3.07 46.63 41.24
C ALA A 200 3.53 45.49 42.18
N ALA A 201 2.84 44.35 42.16
CA ALA A 201 3.12 43.22 43.05
C ALA A 201 4.49 42.57 42.78
N TYR A 202 4.93 41.76 43.74
CA TYR A 202 6.05 40.84 43.59
C TYR A 202 5.61 39.57 42.88
N THR A 203 6.49 39.01 42.07
CA THR A 203 6.31 37.69 41.43
C THR A 203 7.43 36.75 41.87
N VAL A 204 7.07 35.57 42.36
CA VAL A 204 7.99 34.53 42.82
C VAL A 204 7.81 33.27 41.98
N HIS A 205 8.83 32.90 41.22
CA HIS A 205 8.86 31.63 40.49
C HIS A 205 9.56 30.58 41.33
N THR A 206 8.94 29.42 41.48
CA THR A 206 9.49 28.29 42.22
C THR A 206 9.92 27.16 41.30
N ARG A 207 10.80 26.28 41.77
CA ARG A 207 11.28 25.11 41.02
C ARG A 207 10.21 24.08 40.67
N ASN A 208 9.19 23.95 41.51
CA ASN A 208 8.04 23.11 41.19
C ASN A 208 7.08 23.83 40.23
N GLY A 209 7.47 24.97 39.64
CA GLY A 209 6.78 25.78 38.64
C GLY A 209 5.47 26.43 39.10
N SER A 210 5.32 26.68 40.40
CA SER A 210 4.36 27.68 40.89
C SER A 210 4.86 29.08 40.54
N VAL A 211 3.91 29.99 40.32
CA VAL A 211 4.16 31.42 40.11
C VAL A 211 3.32 32.16 41.12
N ILE A 212 3.95 32.75 42.13
CA ILE A 212 3.23 33.38 43.24
C ILE A 212 3.27 34.89 43.08
N VAL A 213 2.09 35.52 43.15
CA VAL A 213 1.91 36.96 43.11
C VAL A 213 1.54 37.44 44.51
N ALA A 214 2.31 38.39 45.05
CA ALA A 214 2.09 38.94 46.39
C ALA A 214 2.45 40.43 46.45
N ASP A 215 1.65 41.21 47.19
CA ASP A 215 1.88 42.66 47.33
C ASP A 215 3.14 42.98 48.15
N SER A 216 3.50 42.08 49.06
CA SER A 216 4.69 42.18 49.90
C SER A 216 5.34 40.83 50.12
N VAL A 217 6.65 40.84 50.30
CA VAL A 217 7.47 39.66 50.55
C VAL A 217 8.42 39.97 51.70
N ALA A 218 8.62 39.01 52.60
CA ALA A 218 9.64 39.11 53.65
C ALA A 218 10.79 38.14 53.36
N LEU A 219 12.02 38.61 53.56
CA LEU A 219 13.22 37.76 53.45
C LEU A 219 13.65 37.31 54.83
N THR A 220 13.95 36.03 54.94
CA THR A 220 14.46 35.38 56.16
C THR A 220 15.67 34.51 55.80
N SER A 221 16.47 34.11 56.79
CA SER A 221 17.64 33.24 56.56
C SER A 221 17.29 31.94 55.84
N ASP A 222 16.10 31.39 56.10
CA ASP A 222 15.73 30.07 55.57
C ASP A 222 14.80 30.16 54.36
N GLY A 223 14.46 31.36 53.87
CA GLY A 223 13.63 31.49 52.67
C GLY A 223 12.90 32.82 52.48
N VAL A 224 12.09 32.83 51.43
CA VAL A 224 11.17 33.91 51.08
C VAL A 224 9.82 33.61 51.73
N GLU A 225 9.35 34.50 52.60
CA GLU A 225 8.06 34.36 53.27
C GLU A 225 7.00 35.22 52.59
N ILE A 226 5.84 34.59 52.34
CA ILE A 226 4.68 35.19 51.70
C ILE A 226 3.52 35.12 52.67
N ASN A 227 2.95 36.28 52.98
CA ASN A 227 1.77 36.39 53.83
C ASN A 227 0.66 37.15 53.09
N HIS A 228 0.14 36.54 52.03
CA HIS A 228 -0.89 37.11 51.18
C HIS A 228 -1.78 36.01 50.57
N PRO A 229 -3.12 36.11 50.59
CA PRO A 229 -4.01 35.13 49.96
C PRO A 229 -3.60 34.79 48.51
N PRO A 230 -3.64 33.50 48.10
CA PRO A 230 -4.15 32.33 48.83
C PRO A 230 -3.17 31.71 49.85
N LEU A 231 -1.99 32.29 50.08
CA LEU A 231 -0.91 31.73 50.90
C LEU A 231 -0.72 32.53 52.20
N ARG A 232 -0.89 31.89 53.36
CA ARG A 232 -0.72 32.56 54.66
C ARG A 232 0.54 32.06 55.36
N GLN A 233 1.49 32.95 55.64
CA GLN A 233 2.77 32.59 56.27
C GLN A 233 3.48 31.44 55.53
N TYR A 234 3.39 31.43 54.20
CA TYR A 234 4.00 30.39 53.39
C TYR A 234 5.47 30.71 53.15
N ARG A 235 6.34 29.75 53.45
CA ARG A 235 7.78 29.90 53.30
C ARG A 235 8.30 29.11 52.12
N ILE A 236 8.97 29.79 51.20
CA ILE A 236 9.65 29.20 50.05
C ILE A 236 11.14 29.08 50.39
N PRO A 237 11.67 27.86 50.57
CA PRO A 237 13.09 27.67 50.80
C PRO A 237 13.92 28.21 49.63
N LEU A 238 15.11 28.75 49.92
CA LEU A 238 16.02 29.26 48.89
C LEU A 238 16.34 28.20 47.81
N ALA A 239 16.43 26.92 48.20
CA ALA A 239 16.65 25.82 47.27
C ALA A 239 15.54 25.67 46.21
N ASN A 240 14.32 26.10 46.52
CA ASN A 240 13.14 26.04 45.66
C ASN A 240 12.84 27.36 44.96
N LEU A 241 13.55 28.44 45.31
CA LEU A 241 13.42 29.73 44.64
C LEU A 241 14.13 29.68 43.28
N GLY A 242 13.37 29.96 42.21
CA GLY A 242 13.89 30.15 40.87
C GLY A 242 14.12 31.63 40.56
N GLN A 243 13.08 32.44 40.74
CA GLN A 243 13.13 33.88 40.48
C GLN A 243 12.30 34.64 41.52
N LEU A 244 12.75 35.83 41.92
CA LEU A 244 11.97 36.80 42.68
C LEU A 244 12.05 38.15 41.96
N ARG A 245 10.93 38.72 41.57
CA ARG A 245 10.86 40.00 40.85
C ARG A 245 9.93 40.96 41.54
N ARG A 246 10.26 42.25 41.51
CA ARG A 246 9.40 43.35 41.96
C ARG A 246 8.86 44.14 40.77
N GLY A 247 7.54 44.27 40.71
CA GLY A 247 6.85 45.05 39.68
C GLY A 247 6.79 44.36 38.31
N ASN A 248 5.95 44.90 37.43
CA ASN A 248 5.52 44.28 36.18
C ASN A 248 4.96 42.86 36.36
N ALA A 249 4.31 42.61 37.51
CA ALA A 249 3.66 41.32 37.74
C ALA A 249 2.58 41.07 36.69
N THR A 250 2.58 39.87 36.13
CA THR A 250 1.62 39.44 35.11
C THR A 250 1.35 37.95 35.36
N ASP A 251 0.10 37.51 35.25
CA ASP A 251 -0.22 36.09 35.40
C ASP A 251 0.25 35.29 34.19
N ILE A 252 0.35 33.97 34.38
CA ILE A 252 0.86 33.05 33.36
C ILE A 252 0.02 33.04 32.07
N VAL A 253 -1.29 33.27 32.15
CA VAL A 253 -2.19 33.25 31.00
C VAL A 253 -2.02 34.54 30.19
N THR A 254 -2.00 35.69 30.85
CA THR A 254 -1.74 36.97 30.20
C THR A 254 -0.33 37.04 29.61
N LEU A 255 0.68 36.46 30.28
CA LEU A 255 2.03 36.31 29.72
C LEU A 255 2.01 35.48 28.43
N ALA A 256 1.25 34.38 28.42
CA ALA A 256 1.12 33.52 27.24
C ALA A 256 0.46 34.26 26.08
N TRP A 257 -0.64 34.97 26.34
CA TRP A 257 -1.33 35.79 25.34
C TRP A 257 -0.44 36.91 24.78
N ASN A 258 0.29 37.60 25.65
CA ASN A 258 1.25 38.63 25.23
C ASN A 258 2.35 38.08 24.31
N ARG A 259 2.82 36.84 24.55
CA ARG A 259 3.80 36.19 23.67
C ARG A 259 3.19 35.90 22.29
N ILE A 260 1.96 35.39 22.24
CA ILE A 260 1.24 35.13 20.98
C ILE A 260 1.01 36.43 20.19
N ASP A 261 0.62 37.50 20.89
CA ASP A 261 0.28 38.79 20.26
C ASP A 261 1.52 39.52 19.71
N LYS A 262 2.68 39.34 20.34
CA LYS A 262 3.96 39.93 19.92
C LYS A 262 4.75 39.06 18.94
N ALA A 263 4.35 37.79 18.74
CA ALA A 263 5.06 36.87 17.86
C ALA A 263 4.96 37.31 16.39
N LYS A 264 6.03 37.07 15.62
CA LYS A 264 6.01 37.23 14.16
C LYS A 264 5.01 36.24 13.53
N PRO A 265 4.48 36.49 12.32
CA PRO A 265 3.50 35.60 11.69
C PRO A 265 3.93 34.12 11.65
N GLU A 266 5.19 33.83 11.30
CA GLU A 266 5.74 32.47 11.25
C GLU A 266 5.82 31.81 12.63
N GLU A 267 6.22 32.56 13.66
CA GLU A 267 6.31 32.07 15.04
C GLU A 267 4.91 31.88 15.65
N LYS A 268 3.97 32.76 15.31
CA LYS A 268 2.58 32.67 15.76
C LYS A 268 1.90 31.40 15.26
N ILE A 269 2.16 30.99 14.01
CA ILE A 269 1.67 29.71 13.48
C ILE A 269 2.20 28.55 14.32
N VAL A 270 3.49 28.57 14.67
CA VAL A 270 4.11 27.53 15.51
C VAL A 270 3.52 27.52 16.91
N LEU A 271 3.40 28.67 17.58
CA LEU A 271 2.82 28.75 18.94
C LEU A 271 1.38 28.25 18.97
N LEU A 272 0.61 28.50 17.91
CA LEU A 272 -0.77 28.04 17.78
C LEU A 272 -0.89 26.64 17.16
N ALA A 273 0.23 25.95 16.92
CA ALA A 273 0.22 24.56 16.51
C ALA A 273 -0.35 23.69 17.65
N SER A 274 -1.32 22.84 17.32
CA SER A 274 -1.76 21.81 18.26
C SER A 274 -0.65 20.77 18.47
N VAL A 275 -0.39 20.42 19.73
CA VAL A 275 0.51 19.31 20.11
C VAL A 275 0.11 18.00 19.43
N ALA A 276 -1.20 17.77 19.23
CA ALA A 276 -1.70 16.60 18.51
C ALA A 276 -1.27 16.58 17.03
N ASN A 277 -1.23 17.75 16.39
CA ASN A 277 -0.77 17.88 15.00
C ASN A 277 0.73 17.56 14.87
N VAL A 278 1.54 18.01 15.84
CA VAL A 278 2.98 17.68 15.88
C VAL A 278 3.20 16.17 16.02
N GLY A 279 2.48 15.52 16.95
CA GLY A 279 2.53 14.07 17.12
C GLY A 279 2.12 13.33 15.85
N ARG A 280 1.02 13.74 15.23
CA ARG A 280 0.52 13.13 13.99
C ARG A 280 1.49 13.29 12.82
N MET A 281 2.16 14.43 12.72
CA MET A 281 3.19 14.67 11.71
C MET A 281 4.37 13.69 11.84
N LEU A 282 4.85 13.43 13.06
CA LEU A 282 5.94 12.48 13.32
C LEU A 282 5.52 11.05 12.93
N GLU A 283 4.30 10.65 13.27
CA GLU A 283 3.75 9.36 12.86
C GLU A 283 3.69 9.21 11.34
N LEU A 284 3.18 10.22 10.63
CA LEU A 284 3.09 10.24 9.17
C LEU A 284 4.49 10.17 8.53
N ARG A 285 5.46 10.92 9.04
CA ARG A 285 6.85 10.85 8.57
C ARG A 285 7.45 9.46 8.76
N ALA A 286 7.25 8.84 9.93
CA ALA A 286 7.70 7.48 10.18
C ALA A 286 6.99 6.46 9.28
N GLN A 287 5.69 6.64 9.02
CA GLN A 287 4.93 5.81 8.09
C GLN A 287 5.46 5.92 6.65
N LEU A 288 5.69 7.13 6.16
CA LEU A 288 6.25 7.39 4.83
C LEU A 288 7.64 6.76 4.67
N ALA A 289 8.50 6.87 5.69
CA ALA A 289 9.83 6.26 5.70
C ALA A 289 9.76 4.72 5.59
N ARG A 290 8.76 4.08 6.21
CA ARG A 290 8.54 2.63 6.10
C ARG A 290 7.94 2.20 4.76
N GLN A 291 7.03 3.00 4.19
CA GLN A 291 6.32 2.67 2.95
C GLN A 291 7.18 2.90 1.70
N GLN A 292 8.09 3.88 1.72
CA GLN A 292 8.87 4.25 0.54
C GLN A 292 9.73 3.10 -0.03
N PRO A 293 10.47 2.30 0.78
CA PRO A 293 11.19 1.13 0.27
C PRO A 293 10.25 0.06 -0.31
N ALA A 294 9.10 -0.18 0.33
CA ALA A 294 8.12 -1.16 -0.12
C ALA A 294 7.52 -0.78 -1.50
N LEU A 295 7.24 0.51 -1.70
CA LEU A 295 6.76 1.03 -2.97
C LEU A 295 7.80 0.88 -4.09
N LYS A 296 9.07 1.24 -3.82
CA LYS A 296 10.18 1.04 -4.77
C LYS A 296 10.35 -0.43 -5.17
N LEU A 297 10.28 -1.34 -4.20
CA LEU A 297 10.36 -2.78 -4.44
C LEU A 297 9.16 -3.27 -5.27
N ALA A 298 7.95 -2.77 -5.02
CA ALA A 298 6.76 -3.10 -5.81
C ALA A 298 6.85 -2.60 -7.25
N GLN A 299 7.43 -1.41 -7.48
CA GLN A 299 7.70 -0.86 -8.81
C GLN A 299 8.72 -1.73 -9.57
N ALA A 300 9.85 -2.08 -8.94
CA ALA A 300 10.84 -2.96 -9.57
C ALA A 300 10.26 -4.34 -9.93
N LYS A 301 9.39 -4.90 -9.08
CA LYS A 301 8.66 -6.14 -9.39
C LYS A 301 7.69 -5.98 -10.57
N MET A 302 7.02 -4.83 -10.68
CA MET A 302 6.15 -4.55 -11.83
C MET A 302 6.93 -4.58 -13.15
N ASP A 303 8.10 -3.94 -13.20
CA ASP A 303 8.93 -3.90 -14.40
C ASP A 303 9.38 -5.31 -14.82
N LEU A 304 9.74 -6.16 -13.85
CA LEU A 304 10.10 -7.56 -14.10
C LEU A 304 8.93 -8.37 -14.66
N VAL A 305 7.73 -8.20 -14.11
CA VAL A 305 6.54 -8.93 -14.56
C VAL A 305 6.07 -8.44 -15.93
N ASP A 306 6.13 -7.13 -16.17
CA ASP A 306 5.78 -6.55 -17.47
C ASP A 306 6.73 -7.01 -18.58
N LYS A 307 8.04 -7.05 -18.29
CA LYS A 307 9.04 -7.61 -19.20
C LYS A 307 8.76 -9.07 -19.54
N LYS A 308 8.55 -9.92 -18.52
CA LYS A 308 8.20 -11.34 -18.72
C LYS A 308 6.94 -11.52 -19.57
N ARG A 309 5.91 -10.70 -19.31
CA ARG A 309 4.68 -10.69 -20.09
C ARG A 309 4.93 -10.31 -21.55
N GLY A 310 5.76 -9.30 -21.79
CA GLY A 310 6.19 -8.88 -23.12
C GLY A 310 6.91 -9.98 -23.88
N ASP A 311 7.88 -10.64 -23.24
CA ASP A 311 8.67 -11.74 -23.83
C ASP A 311 7.77 -12.92 -24.22
N ILE A 312 6.85 -13.33 -23.32
CA ILE A 312 5.90 -14.42 -23.58
C ILE A 312 4.95 -14.06 -24.73
N ARG A 313 4.46 -12.82 -24.76
CA ARG A 313 3.59 -12.35 -25.85
C ARG A 313 4.31 -12.42 -27.20
N ALA A 314 5.55 -11.92 -27.27
CA ALA A 314 6.35 -11.95 -28.49
C ALA A 314 6.62 -13.39 -28.97
N ALA A 315 6.94 -14.30 -28.04
CA ALA A 315 7.13 -15.71 -28.36
C ALA A 315 5.85 -16.36 -28.90
N ASN A 316 4.70 -16.09 -28.26
CA ASN A 316 3.41 -16.62 -28.69
C ASN A 316 2.97 -16.05 -30.06
N ASP A 317 3.24 -14.78 -30.33
CA ASP A 317 2.97 -14.15 -31.62
C ASP A 317 3.82 -14.76 -32.74
N ALA A 318 5.08 -15.15 -32.47
CA ALA A 318 5.92 -15.87 -33.42
C ALA A 318 5.36 -17.26 -33.75
N VAL A 319 4.95 -18.02 -32.73
CA VAL A 319 4.33 -19.35 -32.90
C VAL A 319 3.01 -19.26 -33.67
N ARG A 320 2.20 -18.22 -33.42
CA ARG A 320 0.97 -17.97 -34.16
C ARG A 320 1.23 -17.79 -35.66
N ARG A 321 2.26 -17.01 -36.03
CA ARG A 321 2.64 -16.82 -37.43
C ARG A 321 3.10 -18.13 -38.08
N GLU A 322 3.87 -18.94 -37.36
CA GLU A 322 4.30 -20.28 -37.81
C GLU A 322 3.08 -21.19 -38.06
N TYR A 323 2.12 -21.22 -37.13
CA TYR A 323 0.87 -21.97 -37.29
C TYR A 323 0.09 -21.51 -38.52
N ASP A 324 -0.07 -20.19 -38.72
CA ASP A 324 -0.81 -19.64 -39.86
C ASP A 324 -0.15 -20.02 -41.20
N GLN A 325 1.20 -20.02 -41.26
CA GLN A 325 1.95 -20.49 -42.43
C GLN A 325 1.75 -21.99 -42.68
N LEU A 326 1.89 -22.82 -41.66
CA LEU A 326 1.72 -24.28 -41.78
C LEU A 326 0.29 -24.67 -42.13
N ARG A 327 -0.70 -23.90 -41.67
CA ARG A 327 -2.10 -24.06 -42.05
C ARG A 327 -2.32 -23.83 -43.54
N GLN A 328 -1.69 -22.79 -44.11
CA GLN A 328 -1.73 -22.54 -45.55
C GLN A 328 -1.05 -23.66 -46.35
N VAL A 329 0.13 -24.11 -45.92
CA VAL A 329 0.83 -25.24 -46.55
C VAL A 329 -0.02 -26.51 -46.53
N TRP A 330 -0.61 -26.85 -45.38
CA TRP A 330 -1.52 -28.00 -45.30
C TRP A 330 -2.73 -27.86 -46.23
N SER A 331 -3.33 -26.66 -46.29
CA SER A 331 -4.46 -26.41 -47.20
C SER A 331 -4.10 -26.63 -48.66
N GLN A 332 -2.92 -26.15 -49.09
CA GLN A 332 -2.40 -26.37 -50.45
C GLN A 332 -2.16 -27.86 -50.73
N ARG A 333 -1.44 -28.56 -49.84
CA ARG A 333 -1.15 -30.00 -49.99
C ARG A 333 -2.41 -30.86 -49.97
N ASN A 334 -3.40 -30.49 -49.16
CA ASN A 334 -4.69 -31.18 -49.14
C ASN A 334 -5.44 -31.01 -50.46
N ALA A 335 -5.43 -29.81 -51.05
CA ALA A 335 -5.99 -29.59 -52.38
C ALA A 335 -5.30 -30.44 -53.45
N ASP A 336 -3.96 -30.54 -53.42
CA ASP A 336 -3.17 -31.40 -54.32
C ASP A 336 -3.55 -32.87 -54.19
N TYR A 337 -3.62 -33.38 -52.96
CA TYR A 337 -4.03 -34.75 -52.68
C TYR A 337 -5.44 -35.05 -53.19
N LEU A 338 -6.40 -34.14 -52.97
CA LEU A 338 -7.78 -34.31 -53.46
C LEU A 338 -7.83 -34.37 -55.00
N ARG A 339 -6.99 -33.59 -55.70
CA ARG A 339 -6.87 -33.64 -57.16
C ARG A 339 -6.33 -34.99 -57.63
N VAL A 340 -5.22 -35.46 -57.05
CA VAL A 340 -4.60 -36.75 -57.44
C VAL A 340 -5.52 -37.93 -57.12
N LYS A 341 -6.17 -37.92 -55.96
CA LYS A 341 -7.15 -38.94 -55.56
C LYS A 341 -8.33 -39.00 -56.53
N SER A 342 -8.82 -37.86 -56.98
CA SER A 342 -9.88 -37.79 -58.00
C SER A 342 -9.43 -38.44 -59.31
N LEU A 343 -8.22 -38.13 -59.79
CA LEU A 343 -7.64 -38.74 -61.00
C LEU A 343 -7.50 -40.27 -60.88
N ALA A 344 -6.97 -40.75 -59.76
CA ALA A 344 -6.84 -42.18 -59.49
C ALA A 344 -8.22 -42.89 -59.49
N ARG A 345 -9.24 -42.25 -58.89
CA ARG A 345 -10.62 -42.75 -58.88
C ARG A 345 -11.25 -42.79 -60.28
N THR A 346 -11.01 -41.76 -61.09
CA THR A 346 -11.47 -41.73 -62.49
C THR A 346 -10.84 -42.85 -63.30
N LYS A 347 -9.52 -43.04 -63.20
CA LYS A 347 -8.82 -44.15 -63.87
C LYS A 347 -9.32 -45.52 -63.40
N ALA A 348 -9.55 -45.69 -62.10
CA ALA A 348 -10.12 -46.93 -61.56
C ALA A 348 -11.53 -47.21 -62.12
N THR A 349 -12.34 -46.17 -62.31
CA THR A 349 -13.68 -46.28 -62.91
C THR A 349 -13.60 -46.66 -64.39
N GLN A 350 -12.69 -46.05 -65.15
CA GLN A 350 -12.42 -46.41 -66.55
C GLN A 350 -11.94 -47.86 -66.70
N LEU A 351 -11.12 -48.37 -65.78
CA LEU A 351 -10.73 -49.78 -65.77
C LEU A 351 -11.94 -50.70 -65.61
N ARG A 352 -12.83 -50.39 -64.66
CA ARG A 352 -14.06 -51.17 -64.44
C ARG A 352 -14.94 -51.20 -65.68
N GLN A 353 -15.03 -50.09 -66.42
CA GLN A 353 -15.75 -50.02 -67.69
C GLN A 353 -15.11 -50.92 -68.76
N LYS A 354 -13.78 -50.88 -68.93
CA LYS A 354 -13.06 -51.75 -69.88
C LYS A 354 -13.17 -53.24 -69.50
N GLN A 355 -13.10 -53.57 -68.21
CA GLN A 355 -13.35 -54.92 -67.71
C GLN A 355 -14.81 -55.36 -67.95
N ALA A 356 -15.78 -54.44 -67.88
CA ALA A 356 -17.16 -54.73 -68.26
C ALA A 356 -17.30 -55.01 -69.76
N ALA A 357 -16.54 -54.33 -70.63
CA ALA A 357 -16.50 -54.64 -72.06
C ALA A 357 -15.96 -56.05 -72.31
N VAL A 358 -14.87 -56.47 -71.65
CA VAL A 358 -14.38 -57.85 -71.71
C VAL A 358 -15.45 -58.86 -71.27
N ARG A 359 -16.19 -58.57 -70.19
CA ARG A 359 -17.30 -59.42 -69.74
C ARG A 359 -18.44 -59.53 -70.76
N ARG A 360 -18.76 -58.45 -71.48
CA ARG A 360 -19.75 -58.46 -72.57
C ARG A 360 -19.29 -59.32 -73.74
N VAL A 361 -18.03 -59.18 -74.17
CA VAL A 361 -17.47 -60.01 -75.25
C VAL A 361 -17.43 -61.48 -74.86
N ARG A 362 -17.09 -61.80 -73.59
CA ARG A 362 -17.16 -63.19 -73.08
C ARG A 362 -18.59 -63.74 -73.14
N SER A 363 -19.59 -62.97 -72.71
CA SER A 363 -20.98 -63.44 -72.76
C SER A 363 -21.53 -63.57 -74.20
N GLU A 364 -21.03 -62.78 -75.15
CA GLU A 364 -21.28 -62.97 -76.59
C GLU A 364 -20.61 -64.26 -77.10
N MET A 365 -19.35 -64.49 -76.76
CA MET A 365 -18.62 -65.71 -77.11
C MET A 365 -19.34 -66.96 -76.56
N ASP A 366 -19.81 -66.94 -75.31
CA ASP A 366 -20.57 -68.05 -74.72
C ASP A 366 -21.94 -68.26 -75.40
N ARG A 367 -22.55 -67.20 -75.93
CA ARG A 367 -23.76 -67.31 -76.77
C ARG A 367 -23.44 -68.00 -78.10
N TRP A 368 -22.39 -67.56 -78.80
CA TRP A 368 -21.97 -68.17 -80.06
C TRP A 368 -21.49 -69.61 -79.89
N ARG A 369 -20.80 -69.95 -78.78
CA ARG A 369 -20.43 -71.33 -78.46
C ARG A 369 -21.65 -72.24 -78.31
N ARG A 370 -22.68 -71.75 -77.60
CA ARG A 370 -23.96 -72.46 -77.47
C ARG A 370 -24.66 -72.62 -78.83
N GLN A 371 -24.64 -71.58 -79.66
CA GLN A 371 -25.23 -71.61 -81.00
C GLN A 371 -24.50 -72.58 -81.94
N VAL A 372 -23.16 -72.57 -81.97
CA VAL A 372 -22.36 -73.56 -82.72
C VAL A 372 -22.73 -74.98 -82.28
N LYS A 373 -22.85 -75.25 -80.97
CA LYS A 373 -23.26 -76.56 -80.48
C LYS A 373 -24.66 -76.95 -81.00
N GLN A 374 -25.63 -76.04 -80.89
CA GLN A 374 -27.01 -76.28 -81.36
C GLN A 374 -27.09 -76.51 -82.88
N GLU A 375 -26.44 -75.68 -83.68
CA GLU A 375 -26.45 -75.84 -85.15
C GLU A 375 -25.66 -77.08 -85.59
N THR A 376 -24.64 -77.50 -84.83
CA THR A 376 -23.92 -78.75 -85.10
C THR A 376 -24.81 -79.96 -84.87
N THR A 377 -25.60 -79.98 -83.78
CA THR A 377 -26.61 -81.03 -83.56
C THR A 377 -27.67 -81.03 -84.66
N ARG A 378 -28.15 -79.87 -85.10
CA ARG A 378 -29.08 -79.76 -86.24
C ARG A 378 -28.49 -80.26 -87.55
N LEU A 379 -27.19 -80.04 -87.78
CA LEU A 379 -26.47 -80.57 -88.93
C LEU A 379 -26.36 -82.10 -88.87
N GLU A 380 -26.07 -82.66 -87.70
CA GLU A 380 -26.05 -84.12 -87.47
C GLU A 380 -27.43 -84.74 -87.71
N ASP A 381 -28.50 -84.12 -87.21
CA ASP A 381 -29.88 -84.57 -87.44
C ASP A 381 -30.30 -84.44 -88.91
N ALA A 382 -29.91 -83.35 -89.59
CA ALA A 382 -30.15 -83.17 -91.03
C ALA A 382 -29.35 -84.16 -91.89
N ALA A 383 -28.15 -84.55 -91.45
CA ALA A 383 -27.34 -85.58 -92.11
C ALA A 383 -27.99 -86.98 -91.99
N LYS A 384 -28.53 -87.32 -90.81
CA LYS A 384 -29.33 -88.55 -90.62
C LYS A 384 -30.58 -88.55 -91.50
N ALA A 385 -31.35 -87.46 -91.48
CA ALA A 385 -32.55 -87.31 -92.31
C ALA A 385 -32.26 -87.36 -93.83
N LEU A 386 -31.06 -86.98 -94.25
CA LEU A 386 -30.60 -87.13 -95.64
C LEU A 386 -30.21 -88.57 -95.99
N ALA A 387 -29.63 -89.31 -95.03
CA ALA A 387 -29.32 -90.73 -95.19
C ALA A 387 -30.59 -91.60 -95.28
N ASP A 388 -31.65 -91.21 -94.56
CA ASP A 388 -32.93 -91.95 -94.48
C ASP A 388 -33.99 -91.49 -95.51
N ALA A 389 -33.66 -90.56 -96.41
CA ALA A 389 -34.63 -89.94 -97.32
C ALA A 389 -35.00 -90.84 -98.52
N ALA A 390 -36.30 -90.98 -98.81
CA ALA A 390 -36.81 -91.58 -100.04
C ALA A 390 -36.48 -90.73 -101.28
N GLU A 391 -36.43 -91.37 -102.46
CA GLU A 391 -35.93 -90.77 -103.73
C GLU A 391 -36.64 -89.45 -104.12
N ASN A 392 -37.93 -89.33 -103.81
CA ASN A 392 -38.75 -88.13 -104.05
C ASN A 392 -38.53 -86.98 -103.05
N GLN A 393 -37.81 -87.20 -101.93
CA GLN A 393 -37.51 -86.19 -100.90
C GLN A 393 -36.02 -85.85 -100.78
N LEU A 394 -35.16 -86.53 -101.54
CA LEU A 394 -33.70 -86.39 -101.50
C LEU A 394 -33.21 -84.95 -101.71
N ASN A 395 -33.79 -84.21 -102.65
CA ASN A 395 -33.39 -82.82 -102.94
C ASN A 395 -33.77 -81.85 -101.80
N ALA A 396 -34.92 -82.08 -101.15
CA ALA A 396 -35.33 -81.30 -99.98
C ALA A 396 -34.42 -81.57 -98.77
N ALA A 397 -34.03 -82.84 -98.55
CA ALA A 397 -33.10 -83.23 -97.50
C ALA A 397 -31.69 -82.66 -97.74
N LYS A 398 -31.20 -82.66 -98.99
CA LYS A 398 -29.92 -82.01 -99.39
C LYS A 398 -29.90 -80.52 -99.08
N ASN A 399 -30.96 -79.80 -99.48
CA ASN A 399 -31.06 -78.36 -99.20
C ASN A 399 -31.10 -78.05 -97.69
N ARG A 400 -31.72 -78.91 -96.87
CA ARG A 400 -31.73 -78.78 -95.41
C ARG A 400 -30.35 -79.04 -94.79
N HIS A 401 -29.65 -80.07 -95.25
CA HIS A 401 -28.27 -80.35 -94.82
C HIS A 401 -27.32 -79.18 -95.18
N ASP A 402 -27.38 -78.67 -96.41
CA ASP A 402 -26.52 -77.56 -96.85
C ASP A 402 -26.88 -76.22 -96.19
N ALA A 403 -28.16 -76.01 -95.85
CA ALA A 403 -28.59 -74.88 -95.03
C ALA A 403 -28.04 -74.99 -93.59
N ALA A 404 -28.13 -76.16 -92.96
CA ALA A 404 -27.58 -76.40 -91.63
C ALA A 404 -26.05 -76.23 -91.61
N ARG A 405 -25.35 -76.71 -92.65
CA ARG A 405 -23.90 -76.52 -92.81
C ARG A 405 -23.51 -75.05 -92.88
N ARG A 406 -24.24 -74.24 -93.66
CA ARG A 406 -24.03 -72.79 -93.75
C ARG A 406 -24.25 -72.09 -92.40
N GLN A 407 -25.25 -72.52 -91.62
CA GLN A 407 -25.51 -71.97 -90.29
C GLN A 407 -24.41 -72.30 -89.27
N VAL A 408 -23.85 -73.52 -89.33
CA VAL A 408 -22.67 -73.91 -88.55
C VAL A 408 -21.46 -73.05 -88.91
N ASP A 409 -21.18 -72.89 -90.21
CA ASP A 409 -20.04 -72.09 -90.68
C ASP A 409 -20.19 -70.61 -90.34
N GLN A 410 -21.40 -70.06 -90.45
CA GLN A 410 -21.71 -68.70 -90.01
C GLN A 410 -21.48 -68.53 -88.51
N SER A 411 -21.96 -69.46 -87.69
CA SER A 411 -21.80 -69.43 -86.24
C SER A 411 -20.33 -69.58 -85.81
N LYS A 412 -19.56 -70.44 -86.49
CA LYS A 412 -18.10 -70.58 -86.29
C LYS A 412 -17.34 -69.30 -86.64
N ARG A 413 -17.69 -68.63 -87.75
CA ARG A 413 -17.09 -67.33 -88.12
C ARG A 413 -17.39 -66.25 -87.07
N GLN A 414 -18.62 -66.22 -86.53
CA GLN A 414 -18.98 -65.27 -85.47
C GLN A 414 -18.25 -65.57 -84.16
N LEU A 415 -18.09 -66.85 -83.82
CA LEU A 415 -17.28 -67.28 -82.68
C LEU A 415 -15.83 -66.81 -82.82
N GLN A 416 -15.19 -67.06 -83.97
CA GLN A 416 -13.82 -66.64 -84.25
C GLN A 416 -13.66 -65.11 -84.17
N ARG A 417 -14.62 -64.34 -84.68
CA ARG A 417 -14.63 -62.87 -84.54
C ARG A 417 -14.75 -62.43 -83.08
N SER A 418 -15.55 -63.12 -82.27
CA SER A 418 -15.67 -62.84 -80.84
C SER A 418 -14.39 -63.17 -80.06
N GLU A 419 -13.65 -64.21 -80.46
CA GLU A 419 -12.35 -64.58 -79.87
C GLU A 419 -11.26 -63.54 -80.20
N GLN A 420 -11.21 -63.05 -81.44
CA GLN A 420 -10.33 -61.95 -81.83
C GLN A 420 -10.64 -60.67 -81.03
N ARG A 421 -11.92 -60.30 -80.94
CA ARG A 421 -12.37 -59.17 -80.12
C ARG A 421 -12.03 -59.34 -78.64
N LEU A 422 -12.12 -60.56 -78.11
CA LEU A 422 -11.77 -60.84 -76.71
C LEU A 422 -10.28 -60.57 -76.48
N ALA A 423 -9.42 -61.08 -77.35
CA ALA A 423 -7.97 -60.87 -77.27
C ALA A 423 -7.61 -59.38 -77.39
N GLU A 424 -8.26 -58.64 -78.28
CA GLU A 424 -8.07 -57.19 -78.43
C GLU A 424 -8.51 -56.42 -77.18
N GLU A 425 -9.70 -56.70 -76.63
CA GLU A 425 -10.20 -56.04 -75.41
C GLU A 425 -9.37 -56.41 -74.18
N GLN A 426 -8.85 -57.64 -74.09
CA GLN A 426 -7.91 -58.04 -73.04
C GLN A 426 -6.60 -57.25 -73.13
N LYS A 427 -6.02 -57.12 -74.33
CA LYS A 427 -4.83 -56.27 -74.55
C LYS A 427 -5.09 -54.81 -74.15
N LYS A 428 -6.27 -54.26 -74.48
CA LYS A 428 -6.67 -52.90 -74.06
C LYS A 428 -6.79 -52.75 -72.54
N VAL A 429 -7.33 -53.76 -71.85
CA VAL A 429 -7.41 -53.77 -70.37
C VAL A 429 -6.02 -53.84 -69.74
N GLU A 430 -5.16 -54.75 -70.21
CA GLU A 430 -3.79 -54.90 -69.69
C GLU A 430 -2.94 -53.64 -69.91
N ALA A 431 -3.01 -53.06 -71.12
CA ALA A 431 -2.33 -51.80 -71.43
C ALA A 431 -2.85 -50.67 -70.53
N PHE A 432 -4.16 -50.57 -70.32
CA PHE A 432 -4.74 -49.54 -69.46
C PHE A 432 -4.40 -49.77 -67.98
N GLN A 433 -4.34 -51.03 -67.52
CA GLN A 433 -3.99 -51.36 -66.14
C GLN A 433 -2.59 -50.89 -65.76
N LYS A 434 -1.62 -50.95 -66.69
CA LYS A 434 -0.28 -50.37 -66.51
C LYS A 434 -0.30 -48.86 -66.27
N THR A 435 -1.30 -48.13 -66.79
CA THR A 435 -1.43 -46.66 -66.60
C THR A 435 -2.03 -46.24 -65.24
N ILE A 436 -2.54 -47.20 -64.47
CA ILE A 436 -3.20 -46.97 -63.17
C ILE A 436 -2.20 -46.99 -62.04
N GLN A 437 -1.22 -47.89 -62.10
CA GLN A 437 -0.18 -48.03 -61.07
C GLN A 437 0.51 -46.70 -60.74
N PRO A 438 1.02 -45.91 -61.71
CA PRO A 438 1.64 -44.62 -61.41
C PRO A 438 0.67 -43.61 -60.78
N ALA A 439 -0.63 -43.67 -61.10
CA ALA A 439 -1.63 -42.80 -60.48
C ALA A 439 -1.91 -43.18 -59.02
N LYS A 440 -1.87 -44.47 -58.68
CA LYS A 440 -1.97 -44.95 -57.29
C LYS A 440 -0.72 -44.61 -56.48
N ASP A 441 0.46 -44.71 -57.09
CA ASP A 441 1.72 -44.37 -56.42
C ASP A 441 1.79 -42.85 -56.16
N GLN A 442 1.34 -42.03 -57.12
CA GLN A 442 1.17 -40.58 -56.92
C GLN A 442 0.15 -40.26 -55.81
N GLU A 443 -0.97 -40.99 -55.71
CA GLU A 443 -1.94 -40.82 -54.63
C GLU A 443 -1.31 -41.12 -53.25
N ARG A 444 -0.55 -42.21 -53.14
CA ARG A 444 0.16 -42.57 -51.89
C ARG A 444 1.19 -41.52 -51.51
N ALA A 445 2.03 -41.09 -52.45
CA ALA A 445 3.01 -40.04 -52.20
C ALA A 445 2.34 -38.71 -51.78
N ALA A 446 1.27 -38.30 -52.47
CA ALA A 446 0.53 -37.10 -52.10
C ALA A 446 -0.14 -37.21 -50.72
N LYS A 447 -0.58 -38.43 -50.34
CA LYS A 447 -1.14 -38.70 -49.02
C LYS A 447 -0.08 -38.55 -47.91
N GLU A 448 1.11 -39.11 -48.11
CA GLU A 448 2.21 -38.98 -47.13
C GLU A 448 2.59 -37.51 -46.91
N VAL A 449 2.61 -36.71 -47.98
CA VAL A 449 2.92 -35.27 -47.91
C VAL A 449 1.84 -34.50 -47.14
N VAL A 450 0.55 -34.75 -47.37
CA VAL A 450 -0.52 -34.06 -46.61
C VAL A 450 -0.56 -34.51 -45.15
N ASP A 451 -0.31 -35.79 -44.87
CA ASP A 451 -0.26 -36.32 -43.50
C ASP A 451 0.95 -35.74 -42.72
N ALA A 452 2.09 -35.53 -43.38
CA ALA A 452 3.23 -34.81 -42.81
C ALA A 452 2.90 -33.34 -42.53
N ALA A 453 2.30 -32.63 -43.50
CA ALA A 453 1.89 -31.23 -43.32
C ALA A 453 0.84 -31.07 -42.20
N TYR A 454 -0.09 -32.02 -42.08
CA TYR A 454 -1.08 -32.04 -40.99
C TYR A 454 -0.41 -32.16 -39.63
N ARG A 455 0.52 -33.13 -39.46
CA ARG A 455 1.26 -33.31 -38.21
C ARG A 455 2.07 -32.06 -37.82
N ALA A 456 2.72 -31.40 -38.79
CA ALA A 456 3.45 -30.17 -38.55
C ALA A 456 2.52 -29.04 -38.07
N LYS A 457 1.37 -28.86 -38.73
CA LYS A 457 0.35 -27.87 -38.36
C LYS A 457 -0.21 -28.12 -36.95
N GLU A 458 -0.54 -29.37 -36.60
CA GLU A 458 -1.02 -29.73 -35.25
C GLU A 458 0.04 -29.48 -34.18
N ALA A 459 1.30 -29.84 -34.43
CA ALA A 459 2.39 -29.57 -33.49
C ALA A 459 2.57 -28.06 -33.21
N ALA A 460 2.42 -27.21 -34.23
CA ALA A 460 2.44 -25.76 -34.06
C ALA A 460 1.21 -25.24 -33.29
N GLN A 461 0.03 -25.83 -33.51
CA GLN A 461 -1.18 -25.50 -32.77
C GLN A 461 -1.06 -25.82 -31.27
N ASP A 462 -0.47 -26.96 -30.93
CA ASP A 462 -0.24 -27.32 -29.52
C ASP A 462 0.79 -26.40 -28.85
N LYS A 463 1.83 -25.99 -29.57
CA LYS A 463 2.75 -24.93 -29.08
C LYS A 463 2.01 -23.62 -28.84
N GLN A 464 1.11 -23.22 -29.75
CA GLN A 464 0.32 -22.00 -29.62
C GLN A 464 -0.61 -22.05 -28.40
N ARG A 465 -1.26 -23.18 -28.16
CA ARG A 465 -2.11 -23.38 -26.96
C ARG A 465 -1.30 -23.21 -25.67
N LYS A 466 -0.14 -23.86 -25.58
CA LYS A 466 0.77 -23.71 -24.43
C LYS A 466 1.25 -22.26 -24.25
N GLY A 467 1.55 -21.57 -25.35
CA GLY A 467 1.93 -20.15 -25.34
C GLY A 467 0.80 -19.23 -24.83
N LEU A 468 -0.46 -19.51 -25.21
CA LEU A 468 -1.62 -18.78 -24.71
C LEU A 468 -1.85 -18.99 -23.21
N ASP A 469 -1.69 -20.21 -22.72
CA ASP A 469 -1.84 -20.51 -21.29
C ASP A 469 -0.73 -19.83 -20.47
N ALA A 470 0.52 -19.89 -20.93
CA ALA A 470 1.63 -19.14 -20.33
C ALA A 470 1.38 -17.62 -20.32
N TRP A 471 0.79 -17.07 -21.39
CA TRP A 471 0.42 -15.66 -21.46
C TRP A 471 -0.69 -15.29 -20.46
N ARG A 472 -1.68 -16.17 -20.27
CA ARG A 472 -2.74 -15.98 -19.26
C ARG A 472 -2.17 -15.94 -17.85
N GLU A 473 -1.25 -16.85 -17.52
CA GLU A 473 -0.56 -16.87 -16.22
C GLU A 473 0.27 -15.60 -16.00
N ALA A 474 1.03 -15.17 -17.01
CA ALA A 474 1.81 -13.93 -16.95
C ALA A 474 0.93 -12.69 -16.77
N ASN A 475 -0.22 -12.64 -17.44
CA ASN A 475 -1.21 -11.58 -17.26
C ASN A 475 -1.78 -11.55 -15.85
N LYS A 476 -2.13 -12.73 -15.30
CA LYS A 476 -2.63 -12.82 -13.93
C LYS A 476 -1.59 -12.24 -12.95
N ALA A 477 -0.34 -12.69 -13.06
CA ALA A 477 0.76 -12.18 -12.23
C ALA A 477 0.95 -10.66 -12.37
N TYR A 478 0.77 -10.11 -13.58
CA TYR A 478 0.82 -8.66 -13.82
C TYR A 478 -0.28 -7.91 -13.06
N PHE A 479 -1.53 -8.36 -13.15
CA PHE A 479 -2.65 -7.69 -12.47
C PHE A 479 -2.59 -7.84 -10.94
N ASP A 480 -2.13 -8.99 -10.45
CA ASP A 480 -1.90 -9.20 -9.02
C ASP A 480 -0.86 -8.19 -8.49
N GLN A 481 0.28 -8.06 -9.19
CA GLN A 481 1.33 -7.11 -8.82
C GLN A 481 0.91 -5.64 -9.00
N LEU A 482 0.08 -5.34 -10.01
CA LEU A 482 -0.48 -4.01 -10.25
C LEU A 482 -1.37 -3.56 -9.09
N THR A 483 -2.19 -4.48 -8.57
CA THR A 483 -3.05 -4.25 -7.40
C THR A 483 -2.22 -3.88 -6.17
N VAL A 484 -1.15 -4.65 -5.91
CA VAL A 484 -0.22 -4.37 -4.79
C VAL A 484 0.43 -3.00 -4.94
N ARG A 485 0.96 -2.67 -6.12
CA ARG A 485 1.55 -1.36 -6.40
C ARG A 485 0.55 -0.23 -6.18
N ASN A 486 -0.66 -0.34 -6.73
CA ASN A 486 -1.69 0.69 -6.63
C ASN A 486 -2.11 0.93 -5.18
N ARG A 487 -2.29 -0.14 -4.40
CA ARG A 487 -2.58 -0.02 -2.97
C ARG A 487 -1.48 0.74 -2.23
N LEU A 488 -0.22 0.34 -2.40
CA LEU A 488 0.91 0.99 -1.74
C LEU A 488 1.05 2.46 -2.16
N GLN A 489 0.85 2.76 -3.45
CA GLN A 489 0.89 4.13 -3.96
C GLN A 489 -0.25 4.99 -3.38
N ALA A 490 -1.47 4.43 -3.28
CA ALA A 490 -2.60 5.15 -2.71
C ALA A 490 -2.40 5.43 -1.21
N GLU A 491 -1.92 4.46 -0.44
CA GLU A 491 -1.58 4.63 0.97
C GLU A 491 -0.48 5.69 1.17
N TYR A 492 0.56 5.67 0.32
CA TYR A 492 1.65 6.66 0.34
C TYR A 492 1.12 8.07 0.02
N ASN A 493 0.35 8.21 -1.06
CA ASN A 493 -0.21 9.50 -1.47
C ASN A 493 -1.14 10.08 -0.41
N LYS A 494 -1.96 9.23 0.23
CA LYS A 494 -2.83 9.66 1.33
C LYS A 494 -2.02 10.21 2.51
N ALA A 495 -0.95 9.53 2.90
CA ALA A 495 -0.08 9.98 3.99
C ALA A 495 0.66 11.29 3.65
N VAL A 496 1.10 11.47 2.39
CA VAL A 496 1.67 12.74 1.92
C VAL A 496 0.64 13.87 1.96
N GLN A 497 -0.56 13.63 1.46
CA GLN A 497 -1.62 14.63 1.45
C GLN A 497 -2.03 15.06 2.87
N GLU A 498 -2.11 14.11 3.81
CA GLU A 498 -2.38 14.41 5.22
C GLU A 498 -1.23 15.21 5.84
N LEU A 499 0.02 14.88 5.51
CA LEU A 499 1.19 15.63 5.97
C LEU A 499 1.15 17.09 5.45
N GLU A 500 0.83 17.29 4.17
CA GLU A 500 0.68 18.61 3.54
C GLU A 500 -0.46 19.44 4.14
N GLN A 501 -1.50 18.82 4.70
CA GLN A 501 -2.58 19.51 5.40
C GLN A 501 -2.16 19.95 6.81
N ILE A 502 -1.28 19.19 7.47
CA ILE A 502 -0.81 19.46 8.83
C ILE A 502 0.40 20.40 8.84
N GLN A 503 1.28 20.31 7.85
CA GLN A 503 2.49 21.13 7.72
C GLN A 503 2.27 22.66 7.68
N PRO A 504 1.20 23.22 7.04
CA PRO A 504 0.92 24.65 7.15
C PRO A 504 0.57 25.10 8.58
N ALA A 505 0.32 24.17 9.51
CA ALA A 505 0.09 24.47 10.93
C ALA A 505 1.34 24.32 11.80
N VAL A 506 2.48 23.80 11.28
CA VAL A 506 3.70 23.59 12.06
C VAL A 506 4.92 23.89 11.19
N SER A 507 5.53 25.08 11.37
CA SER A 507 6.82 25.39 10.75
C SER A 507 7.89 24.42 11.26
N GLU A 508 8.81 23.99 10.38
CA GLU A 508 9.89 23.08 10.77
C GLU A 508 10.66 23.64 11.98
N PRO A 509 10.90 22.82 13.02
CA PRO A 509 11.76 23.25 14.12
C PRO A 509 13.17 23.51 13.56
N PRO A 510 13.88 24.54 14.07
CA PRO A 510 15.26 24.79 13.66
C PRO A 510 16.11 23.54 13.94
N ARG A 511 16.89 23.15 12.92
CA ARG A 511 17.75 21.96 12.92
C ARG A 511 18.85 22.02 13.97
#